data_AF-A0A3Q8TAP8-F1
#
_entry.id   AF-A0A3Q8TAP8-F1
#
_cell.length_a   1.000
_cell.length_b   1.000
_cell.length_c   1.000
_cell.angle_alpha   90.00
_cell.angle_beta   90.00
_cell.angle_gamma   90.00
#
_symmetry.space_group_name_H-M   'P 1'
#
loop_
_entity.id
_entity.type
_entity.pdbx_description
1 polymer ?
#
loop_
_entity_poly.entity_id
_entity_poly.type
_entity_poly.pdbx_seq_one_letter_code
_entity_poly.pdbx_strand_id
1 'polypeptide(L)'
;FWGATVITNLLSAIPSLGVMLVNWIWGGFAVDNATLTRFYTFHFLLPFIILMMTMIHLLFLHQTGSNNPLGINSNLDKIPFHPFFTFKDLIGFIILLFLLTILTLTNPYLLGDPDNFIPANPLVTPVHIQPEWYFLFAYAILRS
;
A
#
# COMPACT_ATOMS: atom_id res chain seq x y z
N PHE A 1 -6.24 -15.07 1.67
CA PHE A 1 -7.59 -15.48 1.22
C PHE A 1 -8.67 -14.65 1.88
N TRP A 2 -8.86 -14.76 3.20
CA TRP A 2 -9.98 -14.10 3.87
C TRP A 2 -9.97 -12.58 3.81
N GLY A 3 -8.79 -11.94 3.89
CA GLY A 3 -8.68 -10.49 3.66
C GLY A 3 -9.19 -10.07 2.27
N ALA A 4 -8.85 -10.83 1.22
CA ALA A 4 -9.37 -10.60 -0.12
C ALA A 4 -10.90 -10.74 -0.16
N THR A 5 -11.44 -11.79 0.47
CA THR A 5 -12.89 -12.01 0.57
C THR A 5 -13.60 -10.84 1.22
N VAL A 6 -13.13 -10.37 2.39
CA VAL A 6 -13.77 -9.26 3.12
C VAL A 6 -13.67 -7.94 2.34
N ILE A 7 -12.45 -7.57 1.89
CA ILE A 7 -12.21 -6.27 1.27
C ILE A 7 -12.98 -6.13 -0.04
N THR A 8 -12.93 -7.14 -0.91
CA THR A 8 -13.65 -7.07 -2.19
C THR A 8 -15.17 -7.11 -2.00
N ASN A 9 -15.67 -7.81 -0.99
CA ASN A 9 -17.09 -7.81 -0.65
C ASN A 9 -17.62 -6.45 -0.22
N LEU A 10 -16.79 -5.49 0.17
CA LEU A 10 -17.24 -4.12 0.46
C LEU A 10 -17.96 -3.48 -0.75
N LEU A 11 -17.59 -3.88 -1.97
CA LEU A 11 -18.26 -3.40 -3.19
C LEU A 11 -19.70 -3.90 -3.32
N SER A 12 -20.07 -4.98 -2.63
CA SER A 12 -21.46 -5.47 -2.61
C SER A 12 -22.43 -4.46 -2.01
N ALA A 13 -21.94 -3.50 -1.21
CA ALA A 13 -22.73 -2.42 -0.64
C ALA A 13 -23.19 -1.38 -1.67
N ILE A 14 -22.65 -1.38 -2.89
CA ILE A 14 -23.08 -0.49 -3.97
C ILE A 14 -24.49 -0.90 -4.44
N PRO A 15 -25.50 -0.02 -4.35
CA PRO A 15 -26.87 -0.36 -4.76
C PRO A 15 -26.93 -0.80 -6.21
N SER A 16 -27.75 -1.81 -6.50
CA SER A 16 -28.00 -2.43 -7.82
C SER A 16 -26.82 -3.13 -8.51
N LEU A 17 -25.60 -2.62 -8.41
CA LEU A 17 -24.43 -3.13 -9.13
C LEU A 17 -23.48 -3.96 -8.26
N GLY A 18 -23.57 -3.86 -6.93
CA GLY A 18 -22.54 -4.36 -6.02
C GLY A 18 -22.21 -5.84 -6.19
N VAL A 19 -23.21 -6.72 -6.16
CA VAL A 19 -23.02 -8.17 -6.32
C VAL A 19 -22.38 -8.51 -7.67
N MET A 20 -22.79 -7.82 -8.74
CA MET A 20 -22.22 -8.00 -10.07
C MET A 20 -20.74 -7.62 -10.09
N LEU A 21 -20.37 -6.49 -9.46
CA LEU A 21 -18.98 -6.02 -9.37
C LEU A 21 -18.10 -6.99 -8.60
N VAL A 22 -18.58 -7.52 -7.48
CA VAL A 22 -17.85 -8.52 -6.68
C VAL A 22 -17.59 -9.78 -7.50
N ASN A 23 -18.62 -10.37 -8.11
CA ASN A 23 -18.47 -11.57 -8.92
C ASN A 23 -17.58 -11.34 -10.15
N TRP A 24 -17.66 -10.14 -10.75
CA TRP A 24 -16.78 -9.75 -11.84
C TRP A 24 -15.32 -9.68 -11.40
N ILE A 25 -15.03 -9.08 -10.24
CA ILE A 25 -13.68 -9.00 -9.65
C ILE A 25 -13.16 -10.38 -9.27
N TRP A 26 -13.99 -11.28 -8.75
CA TRP A 26 -13.56 -12.64 -8.43
C TRP A 26 -13.37 -13.50 -9.68
N GLY A 27 -14.16 -13.27 -10.72
CA GLY A 27 -14.23 -14.17 -11.87
C GLY A 27 -14.98 -15.46 -11.58
N GLY A 28 -15.91 -15.41 -10.62
CA GLY A 28 -16.62 -16.56 -10.07
C GLY A 28 -17.49 -16.12 -8.89
N PHE A 29 -17.98 -17.09 -8.12
CA PHE A 29 -18.86 -16.84 -6.97
C PHE A 29 -18.13 -16.72 -5.63
N ALA A 30 -16.82 -16.95 -5.62
CA ALA A 30 -15.95 -16.81 -4.46
C ALA A 30 -14.53 -16.46 -4.93
N VAL A 31 -13.69 -16.02 -3.98
CA VAL A 31 -12.24 -15.90 -4.22
C VAL A 31 -11.68 -17.28 -4.54
N ASP A 32 -11.07 -17.44 -5.71
CA ASP A 32 -10.49 -18.71 -6.16
C ASP A 32 -9.31 -18.45 -7.14
N ASN A 33 -8.84 -19.47 -7.86
CA ASN A 33 -7.70 -19.39 -8.78
C ASN A 33 -7.82 -18.24 -9.80
N ALA A 34 -9.01 -18.04 -10.38
CA ALA A 34 -9.25 -16.92 -11.30
C ALA A 34 -8.97 -15.56 -10.66
N THR A 35 -9.28 -15.41 -9.36
CA THR A 35 -8.99 -14.21 -8.57
C THR A 35 -7.50 -14.08 -8.26
N LEU A 36 -6.83 -15.18 -7.92
CA LEU A 36 -5.41 -15.17 -7.61
C LEU A 36 -4.55 -14.79 -8.83
N THR A 37 -4.82 -15.39 -10.00
CA THR A 37 -4.08 -15.09 -11.24
C THR A 37 -4.21 -13.62 -11.63
N ARG A 38 -5.42 -13.06 -11.61
CA ARG A 38 -5.62 -11.63 -11.93
C ARG A 38 -5.00 -10.71 -10.88
N PHE A 39 -5.08 -11.06 -9.59
CA PHE A 39 -4.48 -10.25 -8.53
C PHE A 39 -2.96 -10.20 -8.69
N TYR A 40 -2.33 -11.30 -9.07
CA TYR A 40 -0.92 -11.31 -9.44
C TYR A 40 -0.65 -10.37 -10.63
N THR A 41 -1.43 -10.46 -11.71
CA THR A 41 -1.26 -9.57 -12.88
C THR A 41 -1.42 -8.09 -12.51
N PHE A 42 -2.44 -7.73 -11.72
CA PHE A 42 -2.63 -6.37 -11.25
C PHE A 42 -1.52 -5.92 -10.30
N HIS A 43 -1.11 -6.78 -9.36
CA HIS A 43 -0.02 -6.49 -8.45
C HIS A 43 1.30 -6.25 -9.19
N PHE A 44 1.55 -6.95 -10.29
CA PHE A 44 2.70 -6.69 -11.15
C PHE A 44 2.58 -5.36 -11.90
N LEU A 45 1.39 -5.03 -12.43
CA LEU A 45 1.18 -3.84 -13.26
C LEU A 45 1.15 -2.54 -12.43
N LEU A 46 0.48 -2.55 -11.28
CA LEU A 46 0.21 -1.35 -10.47
C LEU A 46 1.46 -0.57 -10.04
N PRO A 47 2.59 -1.20 -9.65
CA PRO A 47 3.83 -0.49 -9.35
C PRO A 47 4.34 0.40 -10.51
N PHE A 48 4.19 -0.03 -11.76
CA PHE A 48 4.57 0.78 -12.93
C PHE A 48 3.63 1.96 -13.15
N ILE A 49 2.33 1.79 -12.86
CA ILE A 49 1.37 2.88 -12.87
C ILE A 49 1.72 3.89 -11.76
N ILE A 50 2.06 3.42 -10.56
CA ILE A 50 2.51 4.28 -9.44
C ILE A 50 3.78 5.04 -9.81
N LEU A 51 4.74 4.40 -10.48
CA LEU A 51 5.95 5.07 -10.98
C LEU A 51 5.60 6.22 -11.94
N MET A 52 4.71 5.97 -12.92
CA MET A 52 4.23 7.01 -13.83
C MET A 52 3.54 8.17 -13.08
N MET A 53 2.65 7.83 -12.15
CA MET A 53 1.97 8.84 -11.31
C MET A 53 2.95 9.64 -10.45
N THR A 54 4.03 9.02 -9.99
CA THR A 54 5.10 9.69 -9.22
C THR A 54 5.85 10.70 -10.08
N MET A 55 6.12 10.39 -11.36
CA MET A 55 6.73 11.34 -12.30
C MET A 55 5.81 12.54 -12.58
N ILE A 56 4.50 12.29 -12.76
CA ILE A 56 3.50 13.37 -12.91
C ILE A 56 3.44 14.23 -11.65
N HIS A 57 3.45 13.61 -10.47
CA HIS A 57 3.49 14.32 -9.20
C HIS A 57 4.72 15.24 -9.09
N LEU A 58 5.91 14.73 -9.43
CA LEU A 58 7.15 15.52 -9.40
C LEU A 58 7.16 16.63 -10.46
N LEU A 59 6.56 16.42 -11.63
CA LEU A 59 6.40 17.47 -12.65
C LEU A 59 5.62 18.67 -12.08
N PHE A 60 4.49 18.42 -11.43
CA PHE A 60 3.69 19.50 -10.81
C PHE A 60 4.43 20.15 -9.65
N LEU A 61 5.14 19.37 -8.82
CA LEU A 61 5.98 19.92 -7.76
C LEU A 61 7.06 20.86 -8.33
N HIS A 62 7.65 20.53 -9.47
CA HIS A 62 8.67 21.37 -10.12
C HIS A 62 8.13 22.67 -10.71
N GLN A 63 6.81 22.78 -10.96
CA GLN A 63 6.21 24.03 -11.42
C GLN A 63 6.16 25.09 -10.31
N THR A 64 5.97 24.68 -9.05
CA THR A 64 5.88 25.60 -7.90
C THR A 64 7.14 25.62 -7.04
N GLY A 65 7.92 24.54 -7.06
CA GLY A 65 8.94 24.23 -6.07
C GLY A 65 8.36 23.72 -4.75
N SER A 66 9.24 23.26 -3.86
CA SER A 66 8.88 22.77 -2.52
C SER A 66 8.44 23.90 -1.59
N ASN A 67 7.48 23.58 -0.71
CA ASN A 67 7.18 24.43 0.44
C ASN A 67 8.28 24.30 1.53
N ASN A 68 8.24 25.14 2.55
CA ASN A 68 9.14 25.11 3.70
C ASN A 68 8.35 25.16 5.03
N PRO A 69 8.97 24.82 6.18
CA PRO A 69 8.29 24.73 7.47
C PRO A 69 7.59 26.01 7.94
N LEU A 70 8.03 27.19 7.47
CA LEU A 70 7.41 28.46 7.82
C LEU A 70 6.17 28.77 6.95
N GLY A 71 5.96 28.05 5.85
CA GLY A 71 4.85 28.25 4.93
C GLY A 71 4.88 29.57 4.16
N ILE A 72 6.00 30.32 4.22
CA ILE A 72 6.20 31.58 3.50
C ILE A 72 6.97 31.35 2.19
N ASN A 73 6.98 32.31 1.28
CA ASN A 73 7.71 32.19 0.01
C ASN A 73 9.24 32.12 0.24
N SER A 74 9.90 31.06 -0.23
CA SER A 74 11.35 30.82 -0.07
C SER A 74 12.22 31.36 -1.21
N ASN A 75 11.66 32.05 -2.22
CA ASN A 75 12.41 32.51 -3.40
C ASN A 75 13.61 33.42 -3.10
N LEU A 76 13.60 34.11 -1.97
CA LEU A 76 14.68 35.01 -1.55
C LEU A 76 15.91 34.27 -1.04
N ASP A 77 15.78 33.00 -0.65
CA ASP A 77 16.84 32.20 -0.02
C ASP A 77 16.81 30.75 -0.52
N LYS A 78 16.96 30.57 -1.84
CA LYS A 78 17.09 29.24 -2.44
C LYS A 78 18.54 28.78 -2.46
N ILE A 79 18.75 27.54 -2.06
CA ILE A 79 20.02 26.82 -2.25
C ILE A 79 19.86 25.75 -3.34
N PRO A 80 20.94 25.42 -4.08
CA PRO A 80 20.87 24.37 -5.09
C PRO A 80 20.60 23.00 -4.45
N PHE A 81 19.97 22.09 -5.20
CA PHE A 81 19.69 20.73 -4.70
C PHE A 81 20.98 19.96 -4.40
N HIS A 82 21.95 20.01 -5.31
CA HIS A 82 23.29 19.48 -5.10
C HIS A 82 24.23 20.62 -4.65
N PRO A 83 25.06 20.43 -3.61
CA PRO A 83 25.28 19.20 -2.84
C PRO A 83 24.33 19.00 -1.64
N PHE A 84 23.60 20.05 -1.24
CA PHE A 84 22.94 20.13 0.06
C PHE A 84 21.90 19.03 0.30
N PHE A 85 20.88 18.93 -0.55
CA PHE A 85 19.83 17.93 -0.41
C PHE A 85 20.28 16.54 -0.87
N THR A 86 21.20 16.46 -1.84
CA THR A 86 21.78 15.16 -2.25
C THR A 86 22.43 14.41 -1.08
N PHE A 87 23.29 15.08 -0.29
CA PHE A 87 23.92 14.44 0.87
C PHE A 87 22.94 14.22 2.03
N LYS A 88 22.00 15.15 2.24
CA LYS A 88 20.94 14.97 3.25
C LYS A 88 20.09 13.74 2.96
N ASP A 89 19.67 13.55 1.71
CA ASP A 89 18.86 12.42 1.26
C ASP A 89 19.66 11.11 1.33
N LEU A 90 20.96 11.15 1.00
CA LEU A 90 21.84 9.97 1.14
C LEU A 90 21.90 9.48 2.59
N ILE A 91 22.01 10.37 3.57
CA ILE A 91 21.97 10.01 5.00
C ILE A 91 20.62 9.38 5.35
N GLY A 92 19.52 9.97 4.87
CA GLY A 92 18.17 9.40 5.06
C GLY A 92 18.04 7.99 4.49
N PHE A 93 18.59 7.76 3.29
CA PHE A 93 18.60 6.45 2.64
C PHE A 93 19.44 5.41 3.40
N ILE A 94 20.59 5.80 3.93
CA ILE A 94 21.42 4.93 4.78
C ILE A 94 20.63 4.50 6.03
N ILE A 95 19.94 5.43 6.69
CA ILE A 95 19.12 5.13 7.88
C ILE A 95 17.97 4.18 7.51
N LEU A 96 17.27 4.42 6.40
CA LEU A 96 16.19 3.56 5.91
C LEU A 96 16.69 2.12 5.67
N LEU A 97 17.79 1.96 4.93
CA LEU A 97 18.36 0.65 4.65
C LEU A 97 18.86 -0.05 5.92
N PHE A 98 19.45 0.70 6.85
CA PHE A 98 19.91 0.15 8.13
C PHE A 98 18.74 -0.44 8.93
N LEU A 99 17.64 0.32 9.09
CA LEU A 99 16.45 -0.16 9.80
C LEU A 99 15.79 -1.36 9.10
N LEU A 100 15.68 -1.32 7.77
CA LEU A 100 15.14 -2.44 7.00
C LEU A 100 16.01 -3.69 7.15
N THR A 101 17.34 -3.54 7.10
CA THR A 101 18.28 -4.66 7.26
C THR A 101 18.18 -5.26 8.66
N ILE A 102 18.09 -4.44 9.71
CA ILE A 102 17.89 -4.95 11.07
C ILE A 102 16.58 -5.73 11.18
N LEU A 103 15.47 -5.18 10.69
CA LEU A 103 14.17 -5.86 10.74
C LEU A 103 14.25 -7.23 10.03
N THR A 104 14.76 -7.25 8.80
CA THR A 104 14.83 -8.47 7.98
C THR A 104 15.76 -9.54 8.55
N LEU A 105 16.91 -9.16 9.13
CA LEU A 105 17.89 -10.12 9.63
C LEU A 105 17.61 -10.59 11.06
N THR A 106 17.03 -9.75 11.91
CA THR A 106 16.84 -10.08 13.34
C THR A 106 15.42 -10.55 13.67
N ASN A 107 14.39 -9.98 13.04
CA ASN A 107 13.00 -10.33 13.31
C ASN A 107 12.11 -10.14 12.07
N PRO A 108 12.30 -10.96 11.01
CA PRO A 108 11.63 -10.78 9.71
C PRO A 108 10.11 -10.87 9.78
N TYR A 109 9.56 -11.49 10.82
CA TYR A 109 8.13 -11.71 10.99
C TYR A 109 7.49 -10.76 12.02
N LEU A 110 8.24 -9.80 12.59
CA LEU A 110 7.74 -8.87 13.60
C LEU A 110 6.48 -8.10 13.16
N LEU A 111 6.40 -7.75 11.88
CA LEU A 111 5.29 -6.98 11.31
C LEU A 111 4.28 -7.84 10.55
N GLY A 112 4.45 -9.17 10.56
CA GLY A 112 3.58 -10.13 9.88
C GLY A 112 2.56 -10.77 10.82
N ASP A 113 1.54 -11.41 10.26
CA ASP A 113 0.56 -12.18 11.01
C ASP A 113 0.87 -13.70 10.87
N PRO A 114 0.99 -14.46 11.98
CA PRO A 114 1.30 -15.89 11.94
C PRO A 114 0.27 -16.72 11.17
N ASP A 115 -0.99 -16.27 11.08
CA ASP A 115 -2.05 -17.00 10.37
C ASP A 115 -1.76 -17.09 8.85
N ASN A 116 -0.94 -16.19 8.30
CA ASN A 116 -0.54 -16.23 6.89
C ASN A 116 0.47 -17.36 6.57
N PHE A 117 1.01 -18.07 7.57
CA PHE A 117 1.78 -19.31 7.36
C PHE A 117 0.89 -20.55 7.22
N ILE A 118 -0.40 -20.44 7.51
CA ILE A 118 -1.36 -21.52 7.35
C ILE A 118 -1.95 -21.41 5.93
N PRO A 119 -1.89 -22.47 5.11
CA PRO A 119 -2.53 -22.46 3.79
C PRO A 119 -4.01 -22.11 3.88
N ALA A 120 -4.48 -21.32 2.91
CA ALA A 120 -5.86 -20.86 2.91
C ALA A 120 -6.86 -22.04 2.90
N ASN A 121 -7.80 -22.01 3.83
CA ASN A 121 -8.93 -22.94 3.87
C ASN A 121 -10.24 -22.15 3.73
N PRO A 122 -10.96 -22.27 2.60
CA PRO A 122 -12.23 -21.57 2.37
C PRO A 122 -13.36 -21.94 3.36
N LEU A 123 -13.21 -23.02 4.11
CA LEU A 123 -14.22 -23.50 5.06
C LEU A 123 -13.94 -23.09 6.51
N VAL A 124 -12.77 -22.52 6.79
CA VAL A 124 -12.34 -22.17 8.15
C VAL A 124 -11.82 -20.73 8.18
N THR A 125 -12.60 -19.84 8.79
CA THR A 125 -12.17 -18.47 9.09
C THR A 125 -11.30 -18.45 10.35
N PRO A 126 -10.10 -17.83 10.32
CA PRO A 126 -9.31 -17.61 11.52
C PRO A 126 -10.08 -16.80 12.57
N VAL A 127 -9.83 -17.09 13.85
CA VAL A 127 -10.58 -16.52 14.98
C VAL A 127 -10.39 -15.01 15.10
N HIS A 128 -9.18 -14.51 14.82
CA HIS A 128 -8.82 -13.10 14.95
C HIS A 128 -8.36 -12.50 13.62
N ILE A 129 -9.17 -12.68 12.56
CA ILE A 129 -8.87 -12.08 11.26
C ILE A 129 -8.76 -10.55 11.33
N GLN A 130 -7.65 -10.03 10.81
CA GLN A 130 -7.34 -8.62 10.71
C GLN A 130 -6.52 -8.35 9.44
N PRO A 131 -6.53 -7.12 8.89
CA PRO A 131 -5.60 -6.75 7.84
C PRO A 131 -4.21 -6.48 8.43
N GLU A 132 -3.23 -6.29 7.56
CA GLU A 132 -1.89 -5.85 7.94
C GLU A 132 -1.93 -4.50 8.69
N TRP A 133 -0.93 -4.29 9.54
CA TRP A 133 -0.90 -3.20 10.51
C TRP A 133 -1.17 -1.80 9.93
N TYR A 134 -0.72 -1.53 8.71
CA TYR A 134 -0.89 -0.24 8.02
C TYR A 134 -2.33 0.04 7.57
N PHE A 135 -3.24 -0.93 7.67
CA PHE A 135 -4.68 -0.76 7.41
C PHE A 135 -5.56 -0.78 8.67
N LEU A 136 -4.99 -1.08 9.85
CA LEU A 136 -5.78 -1.24 11.08
C LEU A 136 -6.58 0.02 11.45
N PHE A 137 -6.08 1.21 11.15
CA PHE A 137 -6.81 2.46 11.42
C PHE A 137 -8.11 2.54 10.59
N ALA A 138 -8.05 2.22 9.30
CA ALA A 138 -9.21 2.25 8.41
C ALA A 138 -10.18 1.11 8.73
N TYR A 139 -9.65 -0.06 9.11
CA TYR A 139 -10.45 -1.18 9.57
C TYR A 139 -11.20 -0.88 10.87
N ALA A 140 -10.58 -0.13 11.80
CA ALA A 140 -11.25 0.33 13.01
C ALA A 140 -12.41 1.29 12.69
N ILE A 141 -12.22 2.23 11.74
CA ILE A 141 -13.29 3.13 11.27
C ILE A 141 -14.42 2.35 10.59
N LEU A 142 -14.10 1.32 9.79
CA LEU A 142 -15.12 0.51 9.13
C LEU A 142 -16.02 -0.25 10.12
N ARG A 143 -15.48 -0.57 11.31
CA ARG A 143 -16.16 -1.36 12.34
C ARG A 143 -16.89 -0.51 13.40
N SER A 144 -16.75 0.81 13.38
CA SER A 144 -17.42 1.73 14.32
C SER A 144 -18.84 2.04 13.86
#